data_AF-A0A1G9PL07-F1
#
_entry.id   AF-A0A1G9PL07-F1
#
_cell.length_a   1.000
_cell.length_b   1.000
_cell.length_c   1.000
_cell.angle_alpha   90.00
_cell.angle_beta   90.00
_cell.angle_gamma   90.00
#
_symmetry.space_group_name_H-M   'P 1'
#
loop_
_entity.id
_entity.type
_entity.pdbx_description
1 polymer ?
#
loop_
_entity_poly.entity_id
_entity_poly.type
_entity_poly.pdbx_seq_one_letter_code
_entity_poly.pdbx_strand_id
1 'polypeptide(L)'
;MIKRRKRPKDGDIFTIEIKEGLYSYGQVIDKEYNLYLIYDILGDENKSIEEVIKSPKMLLTRSFNYSFRDGDWKIVGNAQIPEDLNIPMFKMGVDSKYHVVNYKWDVIRKATREEGYLLHYVDEISPGGLEEAIMAKYEMAEWNYNYDYMLYPPKYGITYKDVLQMSESDKYRYFNTTVAYYEELWGLYDDGWATIEGDEGVTIPLWPDKQYADICAKGDWETYTAKRIDLYEFLNKWVPEMEKDNIKPAVFWVNEEAVIVDADFLQGTLILSLEEY
;
A
#
# COMPACT_ATOMS: atom_id res chain seq x y z
N MET A 1 -39.91 -15.09 14.93
CA MET A 1 -39.58 -13.72 15.37
C MET A 1 -38.34 -13.27 14.63
N ILE A 2 -38.45 -12.28 13.75
CA ILE A 2 -37.28 -11.73 13.05
C ILE A 2 -36.48 -10.95 14.09
N LYS A 3 -35.33 -11.47 14.54
CA LYS A 3 -34.40 -10.73 15.41
C LYS A 3 -34.12 -9.41 14.70
N ARG A 4 -34.47 -8.30 15.34
CA ARG A 4 -34.22 -6.94 14.84
C ARG A 4 -32.69 -6.82 14.69
N ARG A 5 -32.18 -6.90 13.46
CA ARG A 5 -30.74 -6.78 13.15
C ARG A 5 -30.26 -5.44 13.73
N LYS A 6 -29.37 -5.48 14.74
CA LYS A 6 -28.87 -4.27 15.40
C LYS A 6 -27.95 -3.56 14.41
N ARG A 7 -28.29 -2.31 14.08
CA ARG A 7 -27.36 -1.44 13.35
C ARG A 7 -26.33 -0.90 14.34
N PRO A 8 -25.04 -0.85 13.96
CA PRO A 8 -24.01 -0.26 14.80
C PRO A 8 -24.29 1.23 15.08
N LYS A 9 -23.81 1.69 16.22
CA LYS A 9 -23.75 3.09 16.63
C LYS A 9 -22.30 3.51 16.82
N ASP A 10 -22.07 4.81 16.75
CA ASP A 10 -20.76 5.39 17.07
C ASP A 10 -20.36 5.01 18.50
N GLY A 11 -19.11 4.55 18.65
CA GLY A 11 -18.55 4.05 19.88
C GLY A 11 -18.84 2.57 20.19
N ASP A 12 -19.66 1.87 19.40
CA ASP A 12 -19.94 0.46 19.65
C ASP A 12 -18.65 -0.37 19.52
N ILE A 13 -18.39 -1.21 20.52
CA ILE A 13 -17.31 -2.21 20.52
C ILE A 13 -17.87 -3.50 19.96
N PHE A 14 -17.12 -4.11 19.04
CA PHE A 14 -17.54 -5.33 18.37
C PHE A 14 -16.41 -6.36 18.27
N THR A 15 -16.80 -7.61 18.11
CA THR A 15 -15.90 -8.74 17.88
C THR A 15 -15.92 -9.18 16.43
N ILE A 16 -14.78 -9.71 15.98
CA ILE A 16 -14.58 -10.35 14.68
C ILE A 16 -13.98 -11.73 14.97
N GLU A 17 -14.67 -12.81 14.63
CA GLU A 17 -14.13 -14.16 14.77
C GLU A 17 -13.16 -14.45 13.63
N ILE A 18 -11.86 -14.52 13.92
CA ILE A 18 -10.82 -14.72 12.88
C ILE A 18 -10.45 -16.19 12.71
N LYS A 19 -10.65 -16.99 13.77
CA LYS A 19 -10.57 -18.46 13.78
C LYS A 19 -11.55 -18.97 14.84
N GLU A 20 -11.88 -20.25 14.78
CA GLU A 20 -12.81 -20.88 15.74
C GLU A 20 -12.44 -20.55 17.19
N GLY A 21 -13.29 -19.78 17.87
CA GLY A 21 -13.10 -19.36 19.25
C GLY A 21 -12.05 -18.27 19.51
N LEU A 22 -11.44 -17.71 18.47
CA LEU A 22 -10.44 -16.65 18.54
C LEU A 22 -10.96 -15.36 17.88
N TYR A 23 -11.05 -14.32 18.68
CA TYR A 23 -11.68 -13.06 18.33
C TYR A 23 -10.69 -11.91 18.33
N SER A 24 -10.80 -11.07 17.30
CA SER A 24 -10.28 -9.71 17.27
C SER A 24 -11.38 -8.72 17.68
N TYR A 25 -10.97 -7.50 18.04
CA TYR A 25 -11.85 -6.49 18.61
C TYR A 25 -11.72 -5.16 17.89
N GLY A 26 -12.86 -4.54 17.60
CA GLY A 26 -12.93 -3.23 16.96
C GLY A 26 -13.91 -2.28 17.63
N GLN A 27 -13.87 -1.02 17.20
CA GLN A 27 -14.78 0.04 17.58
C GLN A 27 -15.31 0.77 16.36
N VAL A 28 -16.60 1.07 16.38
CA VAL A 28 -17.24 1.92 15.38
C VAL A 28 -16.88 3.37 15.65
N ILE A 29 -16.12 3.98 14.73
CA ILE A 29 -15.67 5.37 14.85
C ILE A 29 -16.69 6.31 14.21
N ASP A 30 -17.16 5.95 13.03
CA ASP A 30 -18.18 6.73 12.31
C ASP A 30 -19.07 5.78 11.51
N LYS A 31 -20.27 5.50 12.03
CA LYS A 31 -21.20 4.55 11.42
C LYS A 31 -21.76 5.04 10.09
N GLU A 32 -21.76 6.35 9.83
CA GLU A 32 -22.32 6.92 8.61
C GLU A 32 -21.38 6.67 7.43
N TYR A 33 -20.07 6.71 7.69
CA TYR A 33 -19.01 6.46 6.70
C TYR A 33 -18.39 5.07 6.82
N ASN A 34 -18.98 4.20 7.64
CA ASN A 34 -18.51 2.84 7.93
C ASN A 34 -17.03 2.78 8.40
N LEU A 35 -16.59 3.76 9.19
CA LEU A 35 -15.20 3.84 9.67
C LEU A 35 -15.04 3.04 10.97
N TYR A 36 -14.09 2.11 10.98
CA TYR A 36 -13.83 1.22 12.10
C TYR A 36 -12.36 1.23 12.50
N LEU A 37 -12.12 1.23 13.81
CA LEU A 37 -10.82 1.05 14.44
C LEU A 37 -10.70 -0.38 14.94
N ILE A 38 -9.61 -1.06 14.64
CA ILE A 38 -9.30 -2.40 15.17
C ILE A 38 -8.14 -2.27 16.16
N TYR A 39 -8.28 -2.91 17.32
CA TYR A 39 -7.27 -2.92 18.37
C TYR A 39 -6.30 -4.10 18.20
N ASP A 40 -5.07 -3.91 18.66
CA ASP A 40 -4.00 -4.92 18.72
C ASP A 40 -4.24 -5.83 19.93
N ILE A 41 -5.32 -6.61 19.86
CA ILE A 41 -5.67 -7.61 20.86
C ILE A 41 -6.41 -8.80 20.25
N LEU A 42 -6.02 -9.99 20.68
CA LEU A 42 -6.73 -11.25 20.42
C LEU A 42 -7.11 -11.95 21.71
N GLY A 43 -8.19 -12.74 21.67
CA GLY A 43 -8.49 -13.75 22.68
C GLY A 43 -9.86 -14.37 22.48
N ASP A 44 -10.41 -14.96 23.54
CA ASP A 44 -11.80 -15.44 23.51
C ASP A 44 -12.81 -14.28 23.42
N GLU A 45 -14.11 -14.58 23.31
CA GLU A 45 -15.21 -13.61 23.14
C GLU A 45 -15.51 -12.77 24.41
N ASN A 46 -14.90 -13.06 25.55
CA ASN A 46 -15.26 -12.49 26.86
C ASN A 46 -14.32 -11.38 27.35
N LYS A 47 -13.44 -10.83 26.50
CA LYS A 47 -12.58 -9.72 26.91
C LYS A 47 -13.41 -8.52 27.36
N SER A 48 -12.96 -7.88 28.44
CA SER A 48 -13.64 -6.70 28.94
C SER A 48 -13.43 -5.51 28.00
N ILE A 49 -14.43 -4.62 27.91
CA ILE A 49 -14.34 -3.39 27.12
C ILE A 49 -13.14 -2.54 27.57
N GLU A 50 -12.85 -2.49 28.87
CA GLU A 50 -11.72 -1.73 29.42
C GLU A 50 -10.37 -2.26 28.93
N GLU A 51 -10.22 -3.57 28.79
CA GLU A 51 -9.02 -4.19 28.24
C GLU A 51 -8.85 -3.87 26.75
N VAL A 52 -9.94 -3.97 25.98
CA VAL A 52 -9.94 -3.65 24.54
C VAL A 52 -9.50 -2.21 24.30
N ILE A 53 -10.12 -1.23 24.96
CA ILE A 53 -9.82 0.20 24.71
C ILE A 53 -8.44 0.64 25.22
N LYS A 54 -7.83 -0.10 26.15
CA LYS A 54 -6.45 0.14 26.61
C LYS A 54 -5.40 -0.50 25.71
N SER A 55 -5.82 -1.40 24.82
CA SER A 55 -4.90 -2.05 23.89
C SER A 55 -4.41 -1.07 22.83
N PRO A 56 -3.23 -1.31 22.24
CA PRO A 56 -2.77 -0.49 21.12
C PRO A 56 -3.79 -0.51 19.98
N LYS A 57 -3.80 0.56 19.19
CA LYS A 57 -4.62 0.67 18.00
C LYS A 57 -3.84 0.03 16.84
N MET A 58 -4.45 -0.85 16.06
CA MET A 58 -3.77 -1.65 15.03
C MET A 58 -4.12 -1.25 13.61
N LEU A 59 -5.42 -1.13 13.31
CA LEU A 59 -5.91 -0.77 11.98
C LEU A 59 -7.03 0.28 12.07
N LEU A 60 -7.16 1.16 11.08
CA LEU A 60 -8.25 2.12 10.95
C LEU A 60 -8.67 2.20 9.48
N THR A 61 -9.86 1.71 9.16
CA THR A 61 -10.30 1.59 7.76
C THR A 61 -11.81 1.70 7.63
N ARG A 62 -12.27 1.90 6.39
CA ARG A 62 -13.69 1.80 6.03
C ARG A 62 -13.99 0.39 5.55
N SER A 63 -15.07 -0.22 6.03
CA SER A 63 -15.50 -1.54 5.56
C SER A 63 -17.02 -1.67 5.46
N PHE A 64 -17.52 -2.47 4.51
CA PHE A 64 -18.96 -2.66 4.37
C PHE A 64 -19.59 -3.23 5.66
N ASN A 65 -20.76 -2.72 6.06
CA ASN A 65 -21.39 -3.10 7.33
C ASN A 65 -22.23 -4.40 7.28
N TYR A 66 -22.16 -5.20 6.21
CA TYR A 66 -23.03 -6.37 6.08
C TYR A 66 -22.70 -7.46 7.12
N SER A 67 -21.46 -7.57 7.60
CA SER A 67 -21.10 -8.53 8.67
C SER A 67 -21.80 -8.26 10.00
N PHE A 68 -22.16 -7.01 10.31
CA PHE A 68 -23.05 -6.71 11.45
C PHE A 68 -24.49 -7.19 11.20
N ARG A 69 -24.95 -7.10 9.95
CA ARG A 69 -26.33 -7.48 9.58
C ARG A 69 -26.50 -8.98 9.58
N ASP A 70 -25.49 -9.72 9.15
CA ASP A 70 -25.53 -11.18 9.03
C ASP A 70 -25.10 -11.88 10.33
N GLY A 71 -24.46 -11.14 11.23
CA GLY A 71 -24.23 -11.53 12.62
C GLY A 71 -22.83 -12.06 12.90
N ASP A 72 -21.96 -12.00 11.89
CA ASP A 72 -20.55 -12.40 11.98
C ASP A 72 -19.77 -11.44 12.88
N TRP A 73 -20.07 -10.14 12.79
CA TRP A 73 -19.53 -9.14 13.71
C TRP A 73 -20.55 -8.82 14.81
N LYS A 74 -20.18 -9.08 16.06
CA LYS A 74 -21.12 -8.97 17.20
C LYS A 74 -20.78 -7.77 18.07
N ILE A 75 -21.78 -6.93 18.33
CA ILE A 75 -21.63 -5.79 19.26
C ILE A 75 -21.63 -6.31 20.70
N VAL A 76 -20.54 -6.08 21.41
CA VAL A 76 -20.31 -6.51 22.81
C VAL A 76 -20.42 -5.37 23.81
N GLY A 77 -20.43 -4.12 23.35
CA GLY A 77 -20.60 -2.96 24.22
C GLY A 77 -20.48 -1.63 23.49
N ASN A 78 -20.29 -0.56 24.25
CA ASN A 78 -20.06 0.79 23.73
C ASN A 78 -19.05 1.51 24.63
N ALA A 79 -18.14 2.26 24.04
CA ALA A 79 -17.13 3.05 24.72
C ALA A 79 -16.94 4.40 24.03
N GLN A 80 -16.34 5.35 24.75
CA GLN A 80 -15.95 6.64 24.18
C GLN A 80 -14.98 6.42 23.00
N ILE A 81 -15.24 7.12 21.89
CA ILE A 81 -14.33 7.14 20.74
C ILE A 81 -13.06 7.91 21.15
N PRO A 82 -11.85 7.41 20.84
CA PRO A 82 -10.63 8.14 21.12
C PRO A 82 -10.64 9.52 20.43
N GLU A 83 -10.37 10.58 21.19
CA GLU A 83 -10.41 11.97 20.69
C GLU A 83 -9.21 12.32 19.79
N ASP A 84 -8.14 11.53 19.87
CA ASP A 84 -6.83 11.76 19.25
C ASP A 84 -6.58 10.87 18.02
N LEU A 85 -7.64 10.45 17.32
CA LEU A 85 -7.50 9.61 16.14
C LEU A 85 -6.87 10.36 14.97
N ASN A 86 -5.71 9.88 14.52
CA ASN A 86 -5.12 10.29 13.25
C ASN A 86 -5.79 9.47 12.13
N ILE A 87 -6.88 9.98 11.58
CA ILE A 87 -7.62 9.31 10.51
C ILE A 87 -6.94 9.56 9.17
N PRO A 88 -6.63 8.52 8.36
CA PRO A 88 -6.02 8.69 7.05
C PRO A 88 -6.81 9.62 6.10
N MET A 89 -6.07 10.27 5.22
CA MET A 89 -6.55 11.05 4.09
C MET A 89 -6.31 10.25 2.83
N PHE A 90 -7.06 10.57 1.78
CA PHE A 90 -7.14 9.77 0.58
C PHE A 90 -7.04 10.66 -0.65
N LYS A 91 -6.90 10.05 -1.84
CA LYS A 91 -7.00 10.76 -3.12
C LYS A 91 -8.35 10.54 -3.79
N MET A 92 -8.76 11.54 -4.56
CA MET A 92 -9.88 11.48 -5.49
C MET A 92 -9.52 12.25 -6.77
N GLY A 93 -9.94 11.74 -7.94
CA GLY A 93 -9.66 12.33 -9.24
C GLY A 93 -9.07 11.33 -10.24
N VAL A 94 -8.78 11.79 -11.45
CA VAL A 94 -8.21 10.98 -12.55
C VAL A 94 -7.16 11.80 -13.31
N ASP A 95 -6.37 11.17 -14.18
CA ASP A 95 -5.43 11.81 -15.10
C ASP A 95 -4.46 12.80 -14.42
N SER A 96 -3.85 12.41 -13.30
CA SER A 96 -2.94 13.25 -12.51
C SER A 96 -3.56 14.54 -11.93
N LYS A 97 -4.89 14.69 -11.95
CA LYS A 97 -5.63 15.81 -11.35
C LYS A 97 -6.26 15.40 -10.02
N TYR A 98 -5.42 14.94 -9.10
CA TYR A 98 -5.86 14.46 -7.79
C TYR A 98 -6.16 15.60 -6.81
N HIS A 99 -7.11 15.33 -5.92
CA HIS A 99 -7.40 16.11 -4.72
C HIS A 99 -7.19 15.24 -3.50
N VAL A 100 -6.69 15.84 -2.43
CA VAL A 100 -6.66 15.22 -1.10
C VAL A 100 -8.05 15.38 -0.49
N VAL A 101 -8.63 14.26 -0.08
CA VAL A 101 -9.94 14.19 0.54
C VAL A 101 -9.86 13.51 1.91
N ASN A 102 -10.77 13.85 2.82
CA ASN A 102 -10.89 13.13 4.09
C ASN A 102 -11.74 11.86 3.91
N TYR A 103 -11.89 11.07 4.97
CA TYR A 103 -12.73 9.85 4.97
C TYR A 103 -14.23 10.11 4.72
N LYS A 104 -14.66 11.37 4.83
CA LYS A 104 -16.04 11.82 4.55
C LYS A 104 -16.24 12.28 3.11
N TRP A 105 -15.22 12.14 2.27
CA TRP A 105 -15.20 12.59 0.87
C TRP A 105 -15.14 14.10 0.70
N ASP A 106 -14.89 14.87 1.76
CA ASP A 106 -14.71 16.31 1.63
C ASP A 106 -13.37 16.62 0.97
N VAL A 107 -13.41 17.45 -0.07
CA VAL A 107 -12.19 17.95 -0.73
C VAL A 107 -11.50 18.95 0.19
N ILE A 108 -10.28 18.61 0.60
CA ILE A 108 -9.48 19.46 1.48
C ILE A 108 -8.62 20.41 0.65
N ARG A 109 -7.95 19.88 -0.39
CA ARG A 109 -7.14 20.67 -1.33
C ARG A 109 -6.78 19.86 -2.57
N LYS A 110 -6.17 20.52 -3.56
CA LYS A 110 -5.48 19.83 -4.65
C LYS A 110 -4.32 19.01 -4.08
N ALA A 111 -4.14 17.80 -4.59
CA ALA A 111 -2.99 16.97 -4.24
C ALA A 111 -1.73 17.50 -4.95
N THR A 112 -0.61 17.41 -4.25
CA THR A 112 0.70 17.45 -4.89
C THR A 112 0.88 16.21 -5.77
N ARG A 113 1.90 16.22 -6.64
CA ARG A 113 2.22 15.06 -7.47
C ARG A 113 2.52 13.82 -6.61
N GLU A 114 3.34 13.99 -5.58
CA GLU A 114 3.71 12.94 -4.61
C GLU A 114 2.47 12.35 -3.90
N GLU A 115 1.55 13.20 -3.42
CA GLU A 115 0.31 12.73 -2.78
C GLU A 115 -0.63 12.01 -3.73
N GLY A 116 -0.65 12.41 -5.00
CA GLY A 116 -1.38 11.68 -6.04
C GLY A 116 -0.91 10.23 -6.19
N TYR A 117 0.35 9.97 -5.87
CA TYR A 117 0.94 8.64 -5.90
C TYR A 117 0.75 7.90 -4.58
N LEU A 118 1.07 8.55 -3.46
CA LEU A 118 1.12 7.90 -2.15
C LEU A 118 -0.23 7.71 -1.46
N LEU A 119 -1.21 8.58 -1.73
CA LEU A 119 -2.52 8.43 -1.12
C LEU A 119 -3.30 7.33 -1.82
N HIS A 120 -3.96 6.49 -1.04
CA HIS A 120 -4.92 5.52 -1.58
C HIS A 120 -6.20 6.23 -1.98
N TYR A 121 -6.91 5.68 -2.97
CA TYR A 121 -8.27 6.14 -3.25
C TYR A 121 -9.14 5.93 -2.01
N VAL A 122 -10.15 6.77 -1.85
CA VAL A 122 -11.18 6.49 -0.86
C VAL A 122 -11.94 5.24 -1.32
N ASP A 123 -11.76 4.14 -0.61
CA ASP A 123 -12.46 2.89 -0.90
C ASP A 123 -13.05 2.29 0.39
N GLU A 124 -13.91 1.29 0.25
CA GLU A 124 -14.41 0.45 1.34
C GLU A 124 -13.92 -0.99 1.13
N ILE A 125 -13.17 -1.53 2.10
CA ILE A 125 -12.74 -2.93 2.04
C ILE A 125 -13.92 -3.86 2.36
N SER A 126 -13.93 -5.04 1.75
CA SER A 126 -14.82 -6.10 2.20
C SER A 126 -14.47 -6.52 3.64
N PRO A 127 -15.45 -6.87 4.49
CA PRO A 127 -15.22 -7.50 5.78
C PRO A 127 -14.24 -8.68 5.74
N GLY A 128 -14.31 -9.53 4.72
CA GLY A 128 -13.37 -10.63 4.53
C GLY A 128 -11.93 -10.13 4.32
N GLY A 129 -11.74 -9.08 3.52
CA GLY A 129 -10.42 -8.45 3.35
C GLY A 129 -9.88 -7.81 4.63
N LEU A 130 -10.77 -7.26 5.48
CA LEU A 130 -10.37 -6.79 6.81
C LEU A 130 -9.97 -7.95 7.73
N GLU A 131 -10.72 -9.04 7.71
CA GLU A 131 -10.42 -10.27 8.46
C GLU A 131 -9.07 -10.87 8.03
N GLU A 132 -8.79 -10.93 6.73
CA GLU A 132 -7.49 -11.35 6.17
C GLU A 132 -6.35 -10.44 6.63
N ALA A 133 -6.54 -9.12 6.60
CA ALA A 133 -5.54 -8.18 7.10
C ALA A 133 -5.27 -8.37 8.60
N ILE A 134 -6.30 -8.61 9.41
CA ILE A 134 -6.15 -8.92 10.83
C ILE A 134 -5.35 -10.22 10.99
N MET A 135 -5.71 -11.28 10.27
CA MET A 135 -4.97 -12.55 10.31
C MET A 135 -3.50 -12.37 9.93
N ALA A 136 -3.20 -11.57 8.90
CA ALA A 136 -1.84 -11.29 8.48
C ALA A 136 -1.05 -10.47 9.51
N LYS A 137 -1.67 -9.54 10.24
CA LYS A 137 -1.03 -8.82 11.37
C LYS A 137 -0.53 -9.74 12.47
N TYR A 138 -1.20 -10.88 12.66
CA TYR A 138 -0.84 -11.91 13.65
C TYR A 138 -0.14 -13.13 13.02
N GLU A 139 0.49 -12.96 11.86
CA GLU A 139 1.30 -14.00 11.19
C GLU A 139 0.52 -15.28 10.87
N MET A 140 -0.81 -15.18 10.70
CA MET A 140 -1.67 -16.31 10.33
C MET A 140 -1.95 -16.38 8.82
N ALA A 141 -1.58 -15.34 8.09
CA ALA A 141 -1.65 -15.21 6.64
C ALA A 141 -0.49 -14.33 6.16
N GLU A 142 -0.19 -14.34 4.87
CA GLU A 142 0.79 -13.42 4.28
C GLU A 142 0.23 -11.99 4.24
N TRP A 143 1.07 -11.00 4.54
CA TRP A 143 0.68 -9.60 4.47
C TRP A 143 0.59 -9.13 3.02
N ASN A 144 -0.61 -8.73 2.60
CA ASN A 144 -0.81 -8.07 1.32
C ASN A 144 -0.53 -6.57 1.48
N TYR A 145 0.34 -6.01 0.65
CA TYR A 145 0.67 -4.57 0.67
C TYR A 145 -0.55 -3.67 0.43
N ASN A 146 -1.60 -4.20 -0.22
CA ASN A 146 -2.89 -3.51 -0.35
C ASN A 146 -3.55 -3.24 1.01
N TYR A 147 -3.08 -3.82 2.12
CA TYR A 147 -3.58 -3.53 3.45
C TYR A 147 -2.83 -2.39 4.16
N ASP A 148 -1.73 -1.89 3.60
CA ASP A 148 -0.88 -0.86 4.25
C ASP A 148 -1.65 0.40 4.61
N TYR A 149 -2.61 0.81 3.78
CA TYR A 149 -3.44 1.99 4.02
C TYR A 149 -4.30 1.89 5.28
N MET A 150 -4.52 0.67 5.79
CA MET A 150 -5.33 0.41 6.98
C MET A 150 -4.52 0.49 8.27
N LEU A 151 -3.18 0.46 8.22
CA LEU A 151 -2.35 0.46 9.43
C LEU A 151 -2.69 1.65 10.35
N TYR A 152 -2.65 1.44 11.67
CA TYR A 152 -2.80 2.52 12.65
C TYR A 152 -1.59 2.59 13.60
N PRO A 153 -0.97 3.76 13.82
CA PRO A 153 -1.25 5.03 13.12
C PRO A 153 -1.07 4.85 11.60
N PRO A 154 -1.85 5.57 10.78
CA PRO A 154 -1.74 5.48 9.33
C PRO A 154 -0.29 5.63 8.93
N LYS A 155 0.21 4.58 8.29
CA LYS A 155 1.40 4.65 7.47
C LYS A 155 0.97 5.42 6.22
N TYR A 156 0.75 6.73 6.37
CA TYR A 156 0.37 7.60 5.26
C TYR A 156 1.44 7.53 4.20
N GLY A 157 1.19 6.77 3.13
CA GLY A 157 2.20 6.53 2.13
C GLY A 157 3.35 5.71 2.70
N ILE A 158 3.83 4.77 1.89
CA ILE A 158 5.23 4.45 2.02
C ILE A 158 5.93 5.77 1.68
N THR A 159 6.49 6.49 2.67
CA THR A 159 7.31 7.65 2.32
C THR A 159 8.44 7.16 1.41
N TYR A 160 9.04 8.03 0.60
CA TYR A 160 10.19 7.59 -0.20
C TYR A 160 11.23 6.88 0.70
N LYS A 161 11.42 7.36 1.95
CA LYS A 161 12.29 6.78 2.96
C LYS A 161 11.86 5.38 3.38
N ASP A 162 10.56 5.13 3.54
CA ASP A 162 10.06 3.80 3.90
C ASP A 162 10.29 2.80 2.76
N VAL A 163 10.16 3.21 1.49
CA VAL A 163 10.50 2.34 0.34
C VAL A 163 12.00 2.05 0.34
N LEU A 164 12.84 3.03 0.69
CA LEU A 164 14.28 2.80 0.81
C LEU A 164 14.64 1.75 1.88
N GLN A 165 13.80 1.58 2.92
CA GLN A 165 13.99 0.59 4.00
C GLN A 165 13.33 -0.77 3.73
N MET A 166 12.64 -0.94 2.60
CA MET A 166 12.01 -2.22 2.24
C MET A 166 13.04 -3.31 1.95
N SER A 167 12.62 -4.56 2.14
CA SER A 167 13.37 -5.73 1.68
C SER A 167 13.51 -5.70 0.14
N GLU A 168 14.48 -6.44 -0.40
CA GLU A 168 14.68 -6.54 -1.85
C GLU A 168 13.43 -7.05 -2.58
N SER A 169 12.78 -8.09 -2.04
CA SER A 169 11.55 -8.65 -2.63
C SER A 169 10.40 -7.64 -2.63
N ASP A 170 10.28 -6.84 -1.57
CA ASP A 170 9.26 -5.79 -1.48
C ASP A 170 9.56 -4.61 -2.42
N LYS A 171 10.84 -4.22 -2.56
CA LYS A 171 11.26 -3.19 -3.54
C LYS A 171 10.98 -3.63 -4.97
N TYR A 172 11.28 -4.89 -5.30
CA TYR A 172 11.02 -5.46 -6.61
C TYR A 172 9.52 -5.50 -6.93
N ARG A 173 8.69 -5.93 -5.96
CA ARG A 173 7.23 -5.93 -6.10
C ARG A 173 6.69 -4.52 -6.26
N TYR A 174 7.09 -3.59 -5.39
CA TYR A 174 6.71 -2.18 -5.48
C TYR A 174 7.07 -1.58 -6.84
N PHE A 175 8.25 -1.88 -7.36
CA PHE A 175 8.66 -1.46 -8.70
C PHE A 175 7.68 -1.94 -9.77
N ASN A 176 7.40 -3.24 -9.82
CA ASN A 176 6.54 -3.82 -10.86
C ASN A 176 5.12 -3.25 -10.81
N THR A 177 4.52 -3.20 -9.62
CA THR A 177 3.17 -2.64 -9.43
C THR A 177 3.11 -1.17 -9.84
N THR A 178 4.11 -0.38 -9.43
CA THR A 178 4.13 1.06 -9.73
C THR A 178 4.32 1.32 -11.22
N VAL A 179 5.26 0.62 -11.86
CA VAL A 179 5.54 0.77 -13.29
C VAL A 179 4.34 0.33 -14.14
N ALA A 180 3.71 -0.80 -13.81
CA ALA A 180 2.52 -1.26 -14.51
C ALA A 180 1.36 -0.25 -14.38
N TYR A 181 1.11 0.24 -13.16
CA TYR A 181 0.02 1.18 -12.91
C TYR A 181 0.16 2.50 -13.67
N TYR A 182 1.37 3.06 -13.75
CA TYR A 182 1.62 4.32 -14.46
C TYR A 182 2.02 4.13 -15.93
N GLU A 183 2.23 2.88 -16.36
CA GLU A 183 2.78 2.53 -17.66
C GLU A 183 4.05 3.32 -18.01
N GLU A 184 4.84 3.67 -16.99
CA GLU A 184 6.11 4.38 -17.12
C GLU A 184 7.11 3.91 -16.07
N LEU A 185 8.38 3.99 -16.43
CA LEU A 185 9.51 3.79 -15.53
C LEU A 185 10.53 4.92 -15.74
N TRP A 186 11.56 4.96 -14.92
CA TRP A 186 12.51 6.06 -14.88
C TRP A 186 13.94 5.54 -14.94
N GLY A 187 14.79 6.28 -15.65
CA GLY A 187 16.24 6.10 -15.68
C GLY A 187 16.94 7.43 -15.49
N LEU A 188 18.27 7.38 -15.37
CA LEU A 188 19.12 8.57 -15.35
C LEU A 188 19.74 8.79 -16.74
N TYR A 189 19.73 10.03 -17.21
CA TYR A 189 20.21 10.39 -18.55
C TYR A 189 21.10 11.63 -18.55
N ASP A 190 22.26 11.52 -19.20
CA ASP A 190 23.17 12.61 -19.59
C ASP A 190 23.92 12.21 -20.88
N ASP A 191 23.43 12.64 -22.05
CA ASP A 191 23.91 12.22 -23.39
C ASP A 191 24.03 10.69 -23.59
N GLY A 192 23.34 9.93 -22.74
CA GLY A 192 23.44 8.48 -22.60
C GLY A 192 22.72 8.03 -21.34
N TRP A 193 22.29 6.78 -21.30
CA TRP A 193 21.68 6.21 -20.09
C TRP A 193 22.75 5.84 -19.08
N ALA A 194 22.47 6.04 -17.79
CA ALA A 194 23.33 5.57 -16.73
C ALA A 194 23.53 4.05 -16.84
N THR A 195 24.75 3.59 -16.60
CA THR A 195 25.11 2.18 -16.53
C THR A 195 25.99 1.93 -15.32
N ILE A 196 25.97 0.70 -14.80
CA ILE A 196 26.84 0.23 -13.73
C ILE A 196 27.61 -0.97 -14.27
N GLU A 197 28.93 -0.94 -14.16
CA GLU A 197 29.79 -2.09 -14.47
C GLU A 197 30.06 -2.86 -13.17
N GLY A 198 29.78 -4.16 -13.17
CA GLY A 198 30.03 -5.02 -12.02
C GLY A 198 30.29 -6.48 -12.40
N ASP A 199 30.33 -7.35 -11.41
CA ASP A 199 30.62 -8.79 -11.59
C ASP A 199 29.56 -9.51 -12.45
N GLU A 200 28.33 -8.99 -12.47
CA GLU A 200 27.21 -9.48 -13.30
C GLU A 200 27.23 -8.92 -14.74
N GLY A 201 28.25 -8.12 -15.10
CA GLY A 201 28.36 -7.42 -16.37
C GLY A 201 27.84 -5.98 -16.31
N VAL A 202 27.36 -5.48 -17.45
CA VAL A 202 26.79 -4.13 -17.56
C VAL A 202 25.32 -4.18 -17.12
N THR A 203 24.94 -3.26 -16.23
CA THR A 203 23.55 -3.11 -15.80
C THR A 203 23.04 -1.69 -16.01
N ILE A 204 21.72 -1.55 -16.18
CA ILE A 204 21.03 -0.25 -16.27
C ILE A 204 20.15 -0.06 -15.03
N PRO A 205 20.37 0.98 -14.22
CA PRO A 205 19.54 1.26 -13.06
C PRO A 205 18.19 1.82 -13.49
N LEU A 206 17.12 1.25 -12.94
CA LEU A 206 15.73 1.60 -13.26
C LEU A 206 14.94 1.87 -11.99
N TRP A 207 14.08 2.87 -12.03
CA TRP A 207 13.25 3.31 -10.92
C TRP A 207 11.77 3.38 -11.27
N PRO A 208 10.89 3.17 -10.29
CA PRO A 208 9.45 3.23 -10.53
C PRO A 208 8.90 4.66 -10.55
N ASP A 209 9.66 5.63 -10.04
CA ASP A 209 9.28 7.04 -10.01
C ASP A 209 10.52 7.95 -10.13
N LYS A 210 10.31 9.13 -10.70
CA LYS A 210 11.31 10.19 -10.86
C LYS A 210 12.07 10.49 -9.57
N GLN A 211 11.39 10.54 -8.44
CA GLN A 211 11.99 10.96 -7.17
C GLN A 211 13.15 10.05 -6.75
N TYR A 212 13.04 8.74 -7.00
CA TYR A 212 14.09 7.78 -6.64
C TYR A 212 15.30 7.91 -7.55
N ALA A 213 15.07 8.13 -8.85
CA ALA A 213 16.13 8.46 -9.80
C ALA A 213 16.83 9.77 -9.43
N ASP A 214 16.08 10.84 -9.10
CA ASP A 214 16.64 12.13 -8.69
C ASP A 214 17.55 12.03 -7.45
N ILE A 215 17.17 11.22 -6.45
CA ILE A 215 18.00 10.99 -5.26
C ILE A 215 19.32 10.28 -5.61
N CYS A 216 19.31 9.49 -6.68
CA CYS A 216 20.48 8.75 -7.15
C CYS A 216 21.34 9.57 -8.13
N ALA A 217 20.88 10.72 -8.62
CA ALA A 217 21.68 11.66 -9.42
C ALA A 217 22.73 12.39 -8.58
N LYS A 218 23.70 11.63 -8.07
CA LYS A 218 24.79 12.08 -7.19
C LYS A 218 26.04 11.25 -7.47
N GLY A 219 27.20 11.73 -7.01
CA GLY A 219 28.47 11.05 -7.26
C GLY A 219 28.75 10.95 -8.76
N ASP A 220 28.97 9.74 -9.27
CA ASP A 220 29.25 9.51 -10.69
C ASP A 220 28.08 9.89 -11.62
N TRP A 221 26.88 10.08 -11.07
CA TRP A 221 25.70 10.52 -11.81
C TRP A 221 25.25 11.95 -11.47
N GLU A 222 26.13 12.80 -10.94
CA GLU A 222 25.79 14.18 -10.53
C GLU A 222 25.30 15.06 -11.70
N THR A 223 25.75 14.80 -12.93
CA THR A 223 25.27 15.52 -14.13
C THR A 223 24.02 14.92 -14.76
N TYR A 224 23.61 13.74 -14.32
CA TYR A 224 22.47 13.03 -14.88
C TYR A 224 21.15 13.59 -14.36
N THR A 225 20.12 13.49 -15.20
CA THR A 225 18.77 13.90 -14.82
C THR A 225 17.81 12.73 -14.96
N ALA A 226 16.85 12.63 -14.03
CA ALA A 226 15.81 11.62 -14.11
C ALA A 226 14.95 11.84 -15.35
N LYS A 227 14.88 10.82 -16.20
CA LYS A 227 14.18 10.82 -17.46
C LYS A 227 13.19 9.67 -17.51
N ARG A 228 11.96 10.00 -17.88
CA ARG A 228 10.88 9.02 -18.07
C ARG A 228 11.18 8.13 -19.27
N ILE A 229 10.92 6.85 -19.10
CA ILE A 229 10.90 5.81 -20.12
C ILE A 229 9.44 5.32 -20.21
N ASP A 230 8.92 5.25 -21.42
CA ASP A 230 7.58 4.69 -21.67
C ASP A 230 7.64 3.16 -21.49
N LEU A 231 6.69 2.58 -20.75
CA LEU A 231 6.73 1.14 -20.44
C LEU A 231 6.66 0.30 -21.72
N TYR A 232 5.81 0.67 -22.68
CA TYR A 232 5.69 -0.10 -23.92
C TYR A 232 6.93 0.04 -24.79
N GLU A 233 7.59 1.19 -24.79
CA GLU A 233 8.90 1.34 -25.43
C GLU A 233 9.96 0.43 -24.77
N PHE A 234 9.98 0.39 -23.44
CA PHE A 234 10.89 -0.46 -22.70
C PHE A 234 10.65 -1.95 -23.02
N LEU A 235 9.40 -2.40 -22.92
CA LEU A 235 9.04 -3.79 -23.20
C LEU A 235 9.35 -4.22 -24.63
N ASN A 236 9.05 -3.37 -25.63
CA ASN A 236 9.13 -3.77 -27.03
C ASN A 236 10.47 -3.47 -27.72
N LYS A 237 11.28 -2.57 -27.17
CA LYS A 237 12.56 -2.16 -27.78
C LYS A 237 13.74 -2.41 -26.85
N TRP A 238 13.65 -1.93 -25.60
CA TRP A 238 14.80 -2.00 -24.70
C TRP A 238 15.09 -3.43 -24.27
N VAL A 239 14.08 -4.20 -23.85
CA VAL A 239 14.29 -5.59 -23.42
C VAL A 239 14.99 -6.42 -24.50
N PRO A 240 14.53 -6.45 -25.78
CA PRO A 240 15.24 -7.17 -26.83
C PRO A 240 16.69 -6.72 -27.06
N GLU A 241 16.97 -5.42 -26.96
CA GLU A 241 18.33 -4.88 -27.11
C GLU A 241 19.22 -5.25 -25.91
N MET A 242 18.66 -5.19 -24.70
CA MET A 242 19.33 -5.59 -23.46
C MET A 242 19.70 -7.08 -23.48
N GLU A 243 18.79 -7.95 -23.91
CA GLU A 243 19.08 -9.39 -24.05
C GLU A 243 20.22 -9.64 -25.05
N LYS A 244 20.17 -8.96 -26.21
CA LYS A 244 21.17 -9.11 -27.26
C LYS A 244 22.56 -8.69 -26.79
N ASP A 245 22.63 -7.60 -26.02
CA ASP A 245 23.88 -7.02 -25.55
C ASP A 245 24.29 -7.55 -24.16
N ASN A 246 23.53 -8.51 -23.61
CA ASN A 246 23.73 -9.11 -22.29
C ASN A 246 23.80 -8.05 -21.17
N ILE A 247 22.90 -7.07 -21.23
CA ILE A 247 22.72 -6.00 -20.25
C ILE A 247 21.56 -6.37 -19.34
N LYS A 248 21.73 -6.23 -18.02
CA LYS A 248 20.67 -6.55 -17.04
C LYS A 248 20.03 -5.29 -16.43
N PRO A 249 18.72 -5.28 -16.15
CA PRO A 249 18.11 -4.24 -15.32
C PRO A 249 18.56 -4.36 -13.84
N ALA A 250 19.00 -3.25 -13.27
CA ALA A 250 19.20 -3.07 -11.83
C ALA A 250 17.98 -2.33 -11.26
N VAL A 251 16.99 -3.11 -10.80
CA VAL A 251 15.70 -2.60 -10.36
C VAL A 251 15.81 -1.96 -8.98
N PHE A 252 15.28 -0.74 -8.87
CA PHE A 252 15.25 0.05 -7.65
C PHE A 252 16.65 0.30 -7.07
N TRP A 253 17.56 0.82 -7.90
CA TRP A 253 18.92 1.13 -7.45
C TRP A 253 18.94 2.22 -6.37
N VAL A 254 19.54 1.93 -5.22
CA VAL A 254 19.73 2.92 -4.15
C VAL A 254 20.87 2.48 -3.23
N ASN A 255 21.70 3.43 -2.79
CA ASN A 255 22.83 3.17 -1.89
C ASN A 255 23.75 2.03 -2.35
N GLU A 256 24.02 1.96 -3.66
CA GLU A 256 24.87 0.93 -4.28
C GLU A 256 24.29 -0.48 -4.27
N GLU A 257 22.99 -0.62 -3.95
CA GLU A 257 22.25 -1.88 -3.97
C GLU A 257 21.09 -1.80 -4.97
N ALA A 258 20.76 -2.94 -5.61
CA ALA A 258 19.58 -3.12 -6.45
C ALA A 258 19.20 -4.59 -6.55
N VAL A 259 17.96 -4.83 -7.02
CA VAL A 259 17.54 -6.15 -7.44
C VAL A 259 17.92 -6.33 -8.92
N ILE A 260 18.97 -7.10 -9.18
CA ILE A 260 19.42 -7.41 -10.54
C ILE A 260 18.67 -8.65 -11.03
N VAL A 261 18.00 -8.54 -12.17
CA VAL A 261 17.26 -9.64 -12.79
C VAL A 261 17.59 -9.72 -14.28
N ASP A 262 17.24 -10.83 -14.93
CA ASP A 262 17.33 -10.92 -16.39
C ASP A 262 16.22 -10.06 -17.05
N ALA A 263 16.51 -9.52 -18.24
CA ALA A 263 15.63 -8.57 -18.90
C ALA A 263 14.28 -9.20 -19.32
N ASP A 264 14.30 -10.45 -19.78
CA ASP A 264 13.11 -11.24 -20.12
C ASP A 264 12.26 -11.56 -18.87
N PHE A 265 12.91 -11.84 -17.74
CA PHE A 265 12.23 -12.06 -16.47
C PHE A 265 11.48 -10.80 -16.02
N LEU A 266 12.14 -9.63 -16.05
CA LEU A 266 11.49 -8.36 -15.72
C LEU A 266 10.34 -8.04 -16.68
N GLN A 267 10.53 -8.30 -17.98
CA GLN A 267 9.48 -8.11 -18.98
C GLN A 267 8.24 -8.95 -18.63
N GLY A 268 8.44 -10.22 -18.28
CA GLY A 268 7.38 -11.13 -17.87
C GLY A 268 6.63 -10.63 -16.62
N THR A 269 7.33 -10.21 -15.57
CA THR A 269 6.68 -9.73 -14.34
C THR A 269 5.92 -8.41 -14.53
N LEU A 270 6.42 -7.53 -15.40
CA LEU A 270 5.72 -6.29 -15.75
C LEU A 270 4.45 -6.55 -16.56
N ILE A 271 4.50 -7.48 -17.53
CA ILE A 271 3.31 -7.88 -18.30
C ILE A 271 2.24 -8.48 -17.38
N LEU A 272 2.63 -9.39 -16.47
CA LEU A 272 1.69 -9.96 -15.50
C LEU A 272 1.07 -8.86 -14.61
N SER A 273 1.87 -7.88 -14.18
CA SER A 273 1.38 -6.77 -13.36
C SER A 273 0.43 -5.83 -14.12
N LEU A 274 0.60 -5.70 -15.45
CA LEU A 274 -0.33 -4.94 -16.30
C LEU A 274 -1.70 -5.61 -16.43
N GLU A 275 -1.76 -6.95 -16.40
CA GLU A 275 -3.04 -7.68 -16.46
C GLU A 275 -3.90 -7.50 -15.20
N GLU A 276 -3.33 -6.98 -14.11
CA GLU A 276 -4.05 -6.69 -12.86
C GLU A 276 -4.81 -5.34 -12.88
N TYR A 277 -4.65 -4.52 -13.94
CA TYR A 277 -5.25 -3.18 -14.09
C TYR A 277 -6.06 -3.03 -15.39
#